data_AF-A0A246A7Y0-F1
#
_entry.id   AF-A0A246A7Y0-F1
#
_cell.length_a   1.000
_cell.length_b   1.000
_cell.length_c   1.000
_cell.angle_alpha   90.00
_cell.angle_beta   90.00
_cell.angle_gamma   90.00
#
_symmetry.space_group_name_H-M   'P 1'
#
loop_
_entity.id
_entity.type
_entity.pdbx_description
1 polymer ?
#
loop_
_entity_poly.entity_id
_entity_poly.type
_entity_poly.pdbx_seq_one_letter_code
_entity_poly.pdbx_strand_id
1 'polypeptide(L)'
;MILLIKFFMTKTIVVYFDQCFFYIEENKKQLKKYKKTDISGFYSYDYERVEKSFISIQIKLSNGKNINLTDTSTSQTIDKEKAKLLRRFLITAKKELNFSLVNKNSLRSIQKLGACWYSKLE
;
A
#
# COMPACT_ATOMS: atom_id res chain seq x y z
N MET A 1 13.28 -35.88 -11.63
CA MET A 1 11.97 -35.27 -11.89
C MET A 1 11.82 -34.06 -10.97
N ILE A 2 11.86 -32.84 -11.50
CA ILE A 2 11.77 -31.60 -10.71
C ILE A 2 10.33 -31.11 -10.75
N LEU A 3 9.64 -31.16 -9.61
CA LEU A 3 8.29 -30.63 -9.46
C LEU A 3 8.38 -29.14 -9.08
N LEU A 4 8.35 -28.25 -10.06
CA LEU A 4 8.25 -26.81 -9.84
C LEU A 4 6.78 -26.43 -9.62
N ILE A 5 6.29 -26.57 -8.38
CA ILE A 5 4.97 -26.05 -8.02
C ILE A 5 5.09 -24.53 -7.82
N LYS A 6 4.87 -23.73 -8.87
CA LYS A 6 4.60 -22.30 -8.72
C LYS A 6 3.18 -22.13 -8.18
N PHE A 7 3.02 -22.21 -6.86
CA PHE A 7 1.83 -21.71 -6.20
C PHE A 7 1.82 -20.17 -6.36
N PHE A 8 1.17 -19.67 -7.41
CA PHE A 8 0.73 -18.28 -7.44
C PHE A 8 -0.42 -18.15 -6.44
N MET A 9 -0.10 -18.08 -5.15
CA MET A 9 -1.07 -17.78 -4.10
C MET A 9 -1.52 -16.33 -4.30
N THR A 10 -2.68 -16.15 -4.93
CA THR A 10 -3.35 -14.85 -4.97
C THR A 10 -3.58 -14.37 -3.54
N LYS A 11 -3.02 -13.21 -3.20
CA LYS A 11 -3.30 -12.56 -1.92
C LYS A 11 -4.45 -11.59 -2.08
N THR A 12 -5.46 -11.71 -1.21
CA THR A 12 -6.53 -10.71 -1.09
C THR A 12 -6.19 -9.80 0.08
N ILE A 13 -6.12 -8.50 -0.17
CA ILE A 13 -5.94 -7.49 0.86
C ILE A 13 -7.23 -6.68 0.92
N VAL A 14 -7.87 -6.66 2.09
CA VAL A 14 -9.01 -5.79 2.38
C VAL A 14 -8.53 -4.67 3.28
N VAL A 15 -8.82 -3.45 2.88
CA VAL A 15 -8.54 -2.24 3.65
C VAL A 15 -9.84 -1.49 3.85
N TYR A 16 -10.08 -1.05 5.08
CA TYR A 16 -11.18 -0.14 5.37
C TYR A 16 -10.84 0.81 6.52
N PHE A 17 -11.62 1.88 6.62
CA PHE A 17 -11.46 2.93 7.61
C PHE A 17 -12.81 3.15 8.30
N ASP A 18 -12.78 3.41 9.61
CA ASP A 18 -13.89 4.01 10.34
C ASP A 18 -13.46 5.38 10.89
N GLN A 19 -14.25 5.99 11.77
CA GLN A 19 -13.93 7.31 12.34
C GLN A 19 -12.55 7.36 13.02
N CYS A 20 -12.12 6.29 13.71
CA CYS A 20 -10.93 6.29 14.57
C CYS A 20 -9.84 5.33 14.12
N PHE A 21 -10.16 4.34 13.28
CA PHE A 21 -9.32 3.19 13.03
C PHE A 21 -9.11 2.92 11.54
N PHE A 22 -7.92 2.39 11.26
CA PHE A 22 -7.53 1.76 10.01
C PHE A 22 -7.49 0.25 10.23
N TYR A 23 -8.08 -0.48 9.30
CA TYR A 23 -8.15 -1.93 9.39
C TYR A 23 -7.58 -2.57 8.15
N ILE A 24 -6.94 -3.71 8.37
CA ILE A 24 -6.35 -4.49 7.30
C ILE A 24 -6.53 -5.97 7.54
N GLU A 25 -6.97 -6.66 6.49
CA GLU A 25 -7.12 -8.10 6.46
C GLU A 25 -6.33 -8.64 5.25
N GLU A 26 -5.53 -9.67 5.49
CA GLU A 26 -4.80 -10.39 4.44
C GLU A 26 -5.32 -11.82 4.36
N ASN A 27 -5.76 -12.26 3.19
CA ASN A 27 -6.20 -13.64 2.90
C ASN A 27 -7.30 -14.17 3.82
N LYS A 28 -8.29 -13.33 4.17
CA LYS A 28 -9.37 -13.69 5.10
C LYS A 28 -8.86 -14.20 6.46
N LYS A 29 -7.65 -13.79 6.85
CA LYS A 29 -7.06 -14.09 8.17
C LYS A 29 -7.55 -13.08 9.20
N GLN A 30 -6.91 -13.07 10.37
CA GLN A 30 -7.21 -12.12 11.42
C GLN A 30 -7.14 -10.68 10.91
N LEU A 31 -8.26 -9.99 11.10
CA LEU A 31 -8.39 -8.56 10.94
C LEU A 31 -7.47 -7.83 11.92
N LYS A 32 -6.54 -7.03 11.40
CA LYS A 32 -5.67 -6.17 12.21
C LYS A 32 -6.26 -4.77 12.27
N LYS A 33 -6.26 -4.19 13.47
CA LYS A 33 -6.83 -2.88 13.79
C LYS A 33 -5.74 -1.95 14.30
N TYR A 34 -5.69 -0.73 13.76
CA TYR A 34 -4.74 0.32 14.13
C TYR A 34 -5.48 1.63 14.34
N LYS A 35 -5.14 2.40 15.38
CA LYS A 35 -5.68 3.77 15.48
C LYS A 35 -5.09 4.61 14.35
N LYS A 36 -5.90 5.46 13.73
CA LYS A 36 -5.44 6.40 12.70
C LYS A 36 -4.34 7.33 13.24
N THR A 37 -4.41 7.68 14.53
CA THR A 37 -3.40 8.48 15.23
C THR A 37 -2.04 7.80 15.36
N ASP A 38 -2.01 6.47 15.25
CA ASP A 38 -0.78 5.69 15.36
C ASP A 38 -0.12 5.48 14.00
N ILE A 39 -0.69 6.01 12.92
CA ILE A 39 -0.11 5.99 11.57
C ILE A 39 0.62 7.32 11.36
N SER A 40 1.93 7.27 11.19
CA SER A 40 2.77 8.47 10.98
C SER A 40 2.86 8.89 9.52
N GLY A 41 2.65 7.94 8.61
CA GLY A 41 2.69 8.17 7.17
C GLY A 41 2.79 6.86 6.40
N PHE A 42 2.86 6.94 5.08
CA PHE A 42 3.13 5.78 4.26
C PHE A 42 3.92 6.13 3.00
N TYR A 43 4.75 5.18 2.57
CA TYR A 43 5.35 5.20 1.24
C TYR A 43 4.44 4.48 0.25
N SER A 44 4.23 5.06 -0.93
CA SER A 44 3.61 4.37 -2.08
C SER A 44 4.13 4.92 -3.41
N TYR A 45 3.69 4.33 -4.54
CA TYR A 45 3.73 5.07 -5.81
C TYR A 45 2.65 6.14 -5.83
N ASP A 46 2.83 7.14 -6.68
CA ASP A 46 1.77 8.09 -7.03
C ASP A 46 0.82 7.44 -8.03
N TYR A 47 -0.15 6.67 -7.50
CA TYR A 47 -1.17 5.99 -8.29
C TYR A 47 -2.20 6.95 -8.92
N GLU A 48 -2.18 8.23 -8.56
CA GLU A 48 -3.04 9.24 -9.21
C GLU A 48 -2.44 9.71 -10.52
N ARG A 49 -1.11 9.82 -10.59
CA ARG A 49 -0.39 10.31 -11.79
C ARG A 49 0.23 9.21 -12.64
N VAL A 50 0.53 8.05 -12.06
CA VAL A 50 1.19 6.94 -12.77
C VAL A 50 0.33 5.70 -12.69
N GLU A 51 -0.11 5.21 -13.85
CA GLU A 51 -0.85 3.96 -13.94
C GLU A 51 0.09 2.79 -13.59
N LYS A 52 -0.14 2.21 -12.41
CA LYS A 52 0.59 1.03 -11.93
C LYS A 52 -0.39 0.03 -11.34
N SER A 53 -0.19 -1.24 -11.66
CA SER A 53 -0.93 -2.38 -11.12
C SER A 53 -0.12 -3.20 -10.10
N PHE A 54 1.06 -2.71 -9.68
CA PHE A 54 1.91 -3.34 -8.67
C PHE A 54 1.70 -2.67 -7.30
N ILE A 55 1.47 -3.48 -6.27
CA ILE A 55 1.30 -2.99 -4.89
C ILE A 55 2.69 -2.79 -4.28
N SER A 56 3.02 -1.55 -3.92
CA SER A 56 4.18 -1.23 -3.09
C SER A 56 3.79 -0.14 -2.10
N ILE A 57 3.26 -0.54 -0.95
CA ILE A 57 2.79 0.36 0.10
C ILE A 57 3.46 -0.05 1.41
N GLN A 58 4.12 0.89 2.07
CA GLN A 58 4.70 0.69 3.40
C GLN A 58 4.14 1.73 4.34
N ILE A 59 3.27 1.30 5.24
CA ILE A 59 2.66 2.14 6.28
C ILE A 59 3.59 2.16 7.49
N LYS A 60 3.92 3.36 7.96
CA LYS A 60 4.74 3.61 9.14
C LYS A 60 3.83 3.84 10.34
N LEU A 61 4.09 3.11 11.41
CA LEU A 61 3.42 3.30 12.70
C LEU A 61 4.30 4.16 13.61
N SER A 62 3.66 4.92 14.50
CA SER A 62 4.34 5.81 15.45
C SER A 62 5.27 5.08 16.43
N ASN A 63 5.05 3.77 16.64
CA ASN A 63 5.92 2.92 17.45
C ASN A 63 7.13 2.34 16.70
N GLY A 64 7.44 2.85 15.50
CA GLY A 64 8.56 2.40 14.66
C GLY A 64 8.30 1.12 13.87
N LYS A 65 7.17 0.42 14.08
CA LYS A 65 6.80 -0.76 13.30
C LYS A 65 6.25 -0.36 11.92
N ASN A 66 6.32 -1.30 10.97
CA ASN A 66 5.87 -1.11 9.60
C ASN A 66 4.82 -2.15 9.22
N ILE A 67 3.83 -1.75 8.43
CA ILE A 67 2.92 -2.66 7.72
C ILE A 67 3.30 -2.59 6.24
N ASN A 68 3.70 -3.72 5.66
CA ASN A 68 4.12 -3.78 4.25
C ASN A 68 3.05 -4.49 3.42
N LEU A 69 2.55 -3.81 2.39
CA LEU A 69 1.68 -4.38 1.37
C LEU A 69 2.45 -4.36 0.07
N THR A 70 2.93 -5.53 -0.30
CA THR A 70 3.75 -5.72 -1.49
C THR A 70 3.22 -6.86 -2.30
N ASP A 71 3.13 -6.64 -3.60
CA ASP A 71 2.83 -7.70 -4.55
C ASP A 71 4.06 -8.58 -4.76
N THR A 72 3.84 -9.86 -5.04
CA THR A 72 4.89 -10.82 -5.43
C THR A 72 5.00 -10.96 -6.94
N SER A 73 4.04 -10.43 -7.69
CA SER A 73 4.04 -10.46 -9.15
C SER A 73 5.15 -9.59 -9.74
N THR A 74 5.93 -10.17 -10.64
CA THR A 74 6.94 -9.46 -11.44
C THR A 74 6.42 -9.02 -12.80
N SER A 75 5.14 -9.26 -13.09
CA SER A 75 4.52 -8.91 -14.37
C SER A 75 4.55 -7.40 -14.59
N GLN A 76 4.96 -7.00 -15.81
CA GLN A 76 4.95 -5.61 -16.23
C GLN A 76 3.63 -5.21 -16.92
N THR A 77 2.75 -6.18 -17.18
CA THR A 77 1.44 -5.92 -17.77
C THR A 77 0.56 -5.19 -16.75
N ILE A 78 0.01 -4.05 -17.19
CA ILE A 78 -0.87 -3.23 -16.36
C ILE A 78 -2.26 -3.88 -16.31
N ASP A 79 -2.67 -4.31 -15.12
CA ASP A 79 -4.05 -4.64 -14.80
C ASP A 79 -4.80 -3.34 -14.47
N LYS A 80 -5.70 -2.94 -15.36
CA LYS A 80 -6.43 -1.67 -15.28
C LYS A 80 -7.37 -1.60 -14.07
N GLU A 81 -8.04 -2.71 -13.73
CA GLU A 81 -8.95 -2.73 -12.58
C GLU A 81 -8.14 -2.62 -11.28
N LYS A 82 -7.01 -3.31 -11.21
CA LYS A 82 -6.09 -3.18 -10.06
C LYS A 82 -5.49 -1.79 -9.95
N ALA A 83 -5.10 -1.16 -11.06
CA ALA A 83 -4.61 0.22 -11.07
C ALA A 83 -5.68 1.20 -10.56
N LYS A 84 -6.94 1.03 -10.98
CA LYS A 84 -8.08 1.81 -10.49
C LYS A 84 -8.33 1.61 -8.99
N LEU A 85 -8.21 0.39 -8.49
CA LEU A 85 -8.31 0.09 -7.06
C LEU A 85 -7.18 0.74 -6.26
N LEU A 86 -5.94 0.71 -6.75
CA LEU A 86 -4.80 1.34 -6.09
C LEU A 86 -4.92 2.87 -6.05
N ARG A 87 -5.42 3.48 -7.13
CA ARG A 87 -5.75 4.90 -7.17
C ARG A 87 -6.83 5.25 -6.14
N ARG A 88 -7.91 4.47 -6.07
CA ARG A 88 -8.98 4.66 -5.06
C ARG A 88 -8.44 4.52 -3.64
N PHE A 89 -7.63 3.49 -3.38
CA PHE A 89 -6.96 3.31 -2.10
C PHE A 89 -6.16 4.55 -1.71
N LEU A 90 -5.33 5.08 -2.61
CA LEU A 90 -4.47 6.23 -2.31
C LEU A 90 -5.29 7.48 -1.98
N ILE A 91 -6.31 7.78 -2.79
CA ILE A 91 -7.20 8.93 -2.56
C ILE A 91 -7.92 8.79 -1.22
N THR A 92 -8.50 7.62 -0.94
CA THR A 92 -9.21 7.36 0.32
C THR A 92 -8.26 7.43 1.51
N ALA A 93 -7.10 6.79 1.45
CA ALA A 93 -6.13 6.79 2.55
C ALA A 93 -5.62 8.21 2.86
N LYS A 94 -5.34 9.03 1.84
CA LYS A 94 -4.99 10.45 2.01
C LYS A 94 -6.10 11.20 2.76
N LYS A 95 -7.35 11.04 2.34
CA LYS A 95 -8.50 11.71 2.96
C LYS A 95 -8.71 11.24 4.41
N GLU A 96 -8.78 9.93 4.63
CA GLU A 96 -9.10 9.32 5.93
C GLU A 96 -8.03 9.55 7.00
N LEU A 97 -6.77 9.76 6.58
CA LEU A 97 -5.63 10.04 7.46
C LEU A 97 -5.24 11.52 7.51
N ASN A 98 -5.90 12.37 6.71
CA ASN A 98 -5.53 13.77 6.50
C ASN A 98 -4.06 13.93 6.06
N PHE A 99 -3.64 13.13 5.09
CA PHE A 99 -2.28 13.13 4.54
C PHE A 99 -2.22 13.75 3.15
N SER A 100 -1.07 14.31 2.83
CA SER A 100 -0.73 14.81 1.50
C SER A 100 0.65 14.30 1.07
N LEU A 101 1.00 14.49 -0.20
CA LEU A 101 2.32 14.16 -0.69
C LEU A 101 3.33 15.16 -0.13
N VAL A 102 4.26 14.70 0.69
CA VAL A 102 5.27 15.55 1.33
C VAL A 102 6.60 15.49 0.58
N ASN A 103 7.05 14.29 0.17
CA ASN A 103 8.29 14.15 -0.57
C ASN A 103 8.27 12.96 -1.55
N LYS A 104 9.30 12.91 -2.39
CA LYS A 104 9.55 11.81 -3.30
C LYS A 104 11.02 11.41 -3.25
N ASN A 105 11.28 10.14 -2.99
CA ASN A 105 12.61 9.55 -2.97
C ASN A 105 12.83 8.69 -4.23
N SER A 106 13.62 9.20 -5.18
CA SER A 106 13.91 8.54 -6.46
C SER A 106 14.61 7.19 -6.29
N LEU A 107 15.47 7.02 -5.28
CA LEU A 107 16.20 5.77 -5.01
C LEU A 107 15.24 4.62 -4.70
N ARG A 108 14.14 4.91 -3.98
CA ARG A 108 13.09 3.92 -3.72
C ARG A 108 12.44 3.44 -5.02
N SER A 109 12.23 4.33 -5.99
CA SER A 109 11.68 3.98 -7.29
C SER A 109 12.56 2.99 -8.05
N ILE A 110 13.88 3.15 -7.99
CA ILE A 110 14.87 2.24 -8.61
C ILE A 110 14.75 0.85 -7.99
N GLN A 111 14.57 0.79 -6.67
CA GLN A 111 14.36 -0.46 -5.91
C GLN A 111 12.96 -1.05 -6.06
N LYS A 112 12.12 -0.49 -6.95
CA LYS A 112 10.70 -0.85 -7.10
C LYS A 112 9.89 -0.73 -5.81
N LEU A 113 10.33 0.17 -4.92
CA LEU A 113 9.61 0.57 -3.73
C LEU A 113 8.79 1.83 -4.03
N GLY A 114 7.65 1.96 -3.35
CA GLY A 114 6.88 3.20 -3.36
C GLY A 114 7.76 4.40 -3.00
N ALA A 115 7.91 5.33 -3.94
CA ALA A 115 8.84 6.46 -3.85
C ALA A 115 8.26 7.69 -3.15
N CYS A 116 6.94 7.80 -3.11
CA CYS A 116 6.23 8.98 -2.62
C CYS A 116 5.91 8.78 -1.14
N TRP A 117 6.28 9.75 -0.30
CA TRP A 117 5.95 9.78 1.12
C TRP A 117 4.71 10.63 1.34
N TYR A 118 3.70 10.03 1.97
CA TYR A 118 2.47 10.70 2.35
C TYR A 118 2.37 10.75 3.88
N SER A 119 2.23 11.96 4.42
CA SER A 119 2.01 12.20 5.84
C SER A 119 1.20 13.49 6.03
N LYS A 120 0.92 13.86 7.29
CA LYS A 120 0.40 15.20 7.58
C LYS A 120 1.42 16.25 7.11
N LEU A 121 0.92 17.38 6.63
CA LEU A 121 1.74 18.57 6.45
C LEU A 121 2.07 19.09 7.86
N GLU A 122 3.35 19.33 8.11
CA GLU A 122 3.81 20.05 9.30
C GLU A 122 3.37 21.52 9.23
#